data_AF-D8SHE2-F1
#
_entry.id   AF-D8SHE2-F1
#
_cell.length_a   1.000
_cell.length_b   1.000
_cell.length_c   1.000
_cell.angle_alpha   90.00
_cell.angle_beta   90.00
_cell.angle_gamma   90.00
#
_symmetry.space_group_name_H-M   'P 1'
#
loop_
_entity.id
_entity.type
_entity.pdbx_description
1 polymer ?
#
loop_
_entity_poly.entity_id
_entity_poly.type
_entity_poly.pdbx_seq_one_letter_code
_entity_poly.pdbx_strand_id
1 'polypeptide(L)' 'NHLYSGQFILSSNKKNILILESNCNLVLYSRSKMIWETKTGKNYLQICMLKLQNDGNLVLYSSLNSVEWSIN' A
#
# COMPACT_ATOMS: atom_id res chain seq x y z
N ASN A 1 -7.12 8.55 -7.10
CA ASN A 1 -7.35 7.49 -6.09
C ASN A 1 -6.28 6.40 -6.13
N HIS A 2 -5.00 6.76 -6.30
CA HIS A 2 -3.91 5.79 -6.36
C HIS A 2 -2.76 6.25 -5.46
N LEU A 3 -2.05 5.29 -4.86
CA LEU A 3 -0.76 5.50 -4.22
C LEU A 3 0.32 4.73 -4.98
N TYR A 4 1.42 5.39 -5.25
CA TYR A 4 2.64 4.76 -5.77
C TYR A 4 3.62 4.42 -4.65
N SER A 5 4.57 3.53 -4.93
CA SER A 5 5.70 3.24 -4.04
C SER A 5 6.33 4.51 -3.45
N GLY A 6 6.52 4.55 -2.14
CA GLY A 6 7.03 5.68 -1.36
C GLY A 6 5.97 6.70 -0.93
N GLN A 7 4.76 6.65 -1.48
CA GLN A 7 3.68 7.55 -1.07
C GLN A 7 2.95 7.02 0.16
N PHE A 8 2.29 7.93 0.89
CA PHE A 8 1.53 7.61 2.09
C PHE A 8 0.28 8.48 2.24
N ILE A 9 -0.67 7.98 3.01
CA ILE A 9 -1.83 8.73 3.51
C ILE A 9 -1.66 8.90 5.02
N LEU A 10 -1.80 10.13 5.49
CA LEU A 10 -1.84 10.45 6.91
C LEU A 10 -3.29 10.62 7.35
N SER A 11 -3.67 9.94 8.42
CA SER A 11 -4.96 10.17 9.10
C SER A 11 -5.12 11.64 9.54
N SER A 12 -6.35 12.16 9.60
CA SER A 12 -6.62 13.57 9.93
C SER A 12 -6.05 14.00 11.30
N ASN A 13 -5.98 13.06 12.25
CA ASN A 13 -5.40 13.30 13.58
C ASN A 13 -3.88 13.11 13.64
N LYS A 14 -3.25 12.81 12.50
CA LYS A 14 -1.80 12.62 12.32
C LYS A 14 -1.18 11.50 13.15
N LYS A 15 -1.98 10.53 13.64
CA LYS A 15 -1.49 9.41 14.46
C LYS A 15 -1.22 8.14 13.66
N ASN A 16 -1.89 7.97 12.53
CA ASN A 16 -1.77 6.79 11.68
C ASN A 16 -1.29 7.16 10.28
N ILE A 17 -0.40 6.32 9.73
CA ILE A 17 0.17 6.44 8.39
C ILE A 17 -0.07 5.12 7.66
N LEU A 18 -0.74 5.17 6.51
CA LEU A 18 -0.76 4.06 5.56
C LEU A 18 0.24 4.38 4.45
N ILE A 19 1.27 3.57 4.30
CA ILE A 19 2.36 3.79 3.35
C ILE A 19 2.50 2.58 2.42
N LEU A 20 2.66 2.85 1.13
CA LEU A 20 3.14 1.83 0.19
C LEU A 20 4.66 1.94 0.14
N GLU A 21 5.36 1.01 0.80
CA GLU A 21 6.83 1.02 0.87
C GLU A 21 7.46 0.70 -0.49
N SER A 22 8.74 1.06 -0.68
CA SER A 22 9.46 0.88 -1.95
C SER A 22 9.64 -0.58 -2.38
N ASN A 23 9.45 -1.52 -1.47
CA ASN A 23 9.48 -2.97 -1.72
C ASN A 23 8.09 -3.54 -2.07
N CYS A 24 7.09 -2.68 -2.31
CA CYS A 24 5.70 -3.05 -2.58
C CYS A 24 4.95 -3.69 -1.39
N ASN A 25 5.41 -3.47 -0.16
CA ASN A 25 4.62 -3.80 1.02
C ASN A 25 3.70 -2.63 1.37
N LEU A 26 2.40 -2.87 1.53
CA LEU A 26 1.47 -1.87 2.06
C LEU A 26 1.42 -2.02 3.58
N VAL A 27 1.82 -0.98 4.30
CA VAL A 27 2.01 -1.02 5.75
C VAL A 27 1.18 0.06 6.43
N LEU A 28 0.51 -0.31 7.53
CA LEU A 28 -0.17 0.62 8.41
C LEU A 28 0.63 0.78 9.70
N TYR A 29 1.07 2.02 9.95
CA TYR A 29 1.69 2.44 11.19
C TYR A 29 0.69 3.22 12.05
N SER A 30 0.70 2.98 13.36
CA SER A 30 0.04 3.81 14.37
C SER A 30 1.03 4.25 15.42
N ARG A 31 1.18 5.57 15.63
CA ARG A 31 2.16 6.16 16.56
C ARG A 31 3.57 5.56 16.37
N SER A 32 3.99 5.45 15.10
CA SER A 32 5.27 4.86 14.67
C SER A 32 5.45 3.36 14.92
N LYS A 33 4.41 2.64 15.34
CA LYS A 33 4.42 1.17 15.43
C LYS A 33 3.71 0.56 14.23
N MET A 34 4.34 -0.40 13.57
CA MET A 34 3.68 -1.21 12.56
C MET A 34 2.57 -2.02 13.25
N ILE A 35 1.33 -1.86 12.78
CA ILE A 35 0.17 -2.58 13.33
C ILE A 35 -0.46 -3.54 12.33
N TRP A 36 -0.19 -3.38 11.03
CA TRP A 36 -0.66 -4.26 9.97
C TRP A 36 0.18 -4.11 8.69
N GLU A 37 0.25 -5.18 7.89
CA GLU A 37 0.90 -5.20 6.58
C GLU A 37 0.27 -6.24 5.63
N THR A 38 0.43 -6.06 4.31
CA THR A 38 0.00 -7.03 3.28
C THR A 38 0.94 -8.22 3.12
N LYS A 39 2.18 -8.13 3.61
CA LYS A 39 3.25 -9.14 3.40
C LYS A 39 3.57 -9.41 1.92
N THR A 40 3.39 -8.40 1.09
CA THR A 40 3.70 -8.45 -0.36
C THR A 40 5.09 -7.90 -0.67
N GLY A 41 5.89 -7.60 0.34
CA GLY A 41 7.25 -7.09 0.19
C GLY A 41 8.11 -8.03 -0.66
N LYS A 42 8.68 -7.52 -1.75
CA LYS A 42 9.59 -8.25 -2.64
C LYS A 42 10.97 -7.62 -2.66
N ASN A 43 11.98 -8.44 -2.90
CA ASN A 43 13.33 -7.96 -3.11
C ASN A 43 13.41 -7.32 -4.51
N TYR A 44 13.70 -6.01 -4.54
CA TYR A 44 14.13 -5.19 -5.68
C TYR A 44 13.06 -4.52 -6.58
N LEU A 45 13.26 -3.20 -6.80
CA LEU A 45 12.96 -2.35 -7.96
C LEU A 45 11.57 -2.47 -8.65
N GLN A 46 10.54 -2.94 -7.96
CA GLN A 46 9.17 -2.86 -8.48
C GLN A 46 8.51 -1.53 -8.08
N ILE A 47 7.99 -0.85 -9.10
CA ILE A 47 7.01 0.21 -8.90
C ILE A 47 5.66 -0.49 -8.72
N CYS A 48 5.05 -0.31 -7.56
CA CYS A 48 3.71 -0.81 -7.30
C CYS A 48 2.74 0.34 -7.14
N MET A 49 1.47 0.02 -7.38
CA MET A 49 0.38 0.98 -7.30
C MET A 49 -0.76 0.38 -6.49
N LEU A 50 -1.12 1.04 -5.40
CA LEU A 50 -2.36 0.78 -4.70
C LEU A 50 -3.48 1.58 -5.36
N LYS A 51 -4.57 0.92 -5.72
CA LYS A 51 -5.70 1.52 -6.43
C LYS A 51 -7.03 1.14 -5.77
N LEU A 52 -7.80 2.16 -5.38
CA LEU A 52 -9.21 1.98 -5.06
C LEU A 52 -10.01 1.99 -6.37
N GLN A 53 -10.62 0.86 -6.68
CA GLN A 53 -11.48 0.66 -7.85
C GLN A 53 -12.89 1.20 -7.60
N ASN A 54 -13.68 1.33 -8.67
CA ASN A 54 -15.03 1.91 -8.61
C ASN A 54 -16.04 1.02 -7.87
N ASP A 55 -15.76 -0.28 -7.77
CA ASP A 55 -16.52 -1.27 -7.02
C ASP A 55 -16.18 -1.28 -5.52
N GLY A 56 -15.30 -0.38 -5.07
CA GLY A 56 -14.82 -0.30 -3.69
C GLY A 56 -13.70 -1.27 -3.37
N ASN A 57 -13.22 -2.07 -4.32
CA ASN A 57 -12.11 -2.97 -4.10
C ASN A 57 -10.78 -2.20 -4.07
N LEU A 58 -9.99 -2.44 -3.03
CA LEU A 58 -8.65 -1.90 -2.89
C LEU A 58 -7.65 -2.95 -3.37
N VAL A 59 -6.93 -2.63 -4.44
CA VAL A 59 -6.06 -3.58 -5.15
C VAL A 59 -4.64 -3.05 -5.21
N LEU A 60 -3.68 -3.90 -4.88
CA LEU A 60 -2.26 -3.65 -5.05
C LEU A 60 -1.78 -4.29 -6.36
N TYR A 61 -1.30 -3.45 -7.27
CA TYR A 61 -0.75 -3.87 -8.56
C TYR A 61 0.77 -3.77 -8.57
N SER A 62 1.42 -4.72 -9.23
CA SER A 62 2.82 -4.59 -9.65
C SER A 62 2.95 -3.73 -10.91
N SER A 63 4.17 -3.38 -11.28
CA SER A 63 4.48 -2.68 -12.54
C SER A 63 4.08 -3.47 -13.79
N LEU A 64 3.86 -4.78 -13.68
CA LEU A 64 3.41 -5.64 -14.78
C LEU A 64 1.87 -5.76 -14.84
N ASN A 65 1.13 -4.94 -14.09
CA ASN A 65 -0.32 -5.04 -13.90
C ASN A 65 -0.81 -6.37 -13.29
N SER A 66 0.07 -7.16 -12.67
CA SER A 66 -0.35 -8.31 -11.86
C SER A 66 -0.97 -7.84 -10.54
N VAL A 67 -2.01 -8.53 -10.08
CA VAL A 67 -2.59 -8.31 -8.75
C VAL A 67 -1.73 -9.03 -7.73
N GLU A 68 -1.17 -8.27 -6.79
CA GLU A 68 -0.36 -8.80 -5.69
C GLU A 68 -1.20 -9.01 -4.42
N TRP A 69 -2.25 -8.19 -4.23
CA TRP A 69 -3.16 -8.29 -3.10
C TRP A 69 -4.48 -7.54 -3.37
N SER A 70 -5.58 -8.00 -2.79
CA SER A 70 -6.90 -7.34 -2.77
C SER A 70 -7.63 -7.58 -1.45
N ILE A 71 -8.62 -6.72 -1.13
CA ILE A 71 -9.47 -6.87 0.07
C ILE A 71 -10.65 -7.85 -0.12
N ASN A 72 -10.92 -8.23 -1.37
CA ASN A 72 -11.88 -9.26 -1.75
C ASN A 72 -11.15 -10.51 -2.24
#